data_AF-A0AAN7VYD6-F1
#
_entry.id   AF-A0AAN7VYD6-F1
#
_cell.length_a   1.000
_cell.length_b   1.000
_cell.length_c   1.000
_cell.angle_alpha   90.00
_cell.angle_beta   90.00
_cell.angle_gamma   90.00
#
_symmetry.space_group_name_H-M   'P 1'
#
loop_
_entity.id
_entity.type
_entity.pdbx_description
1 polymer ?
#
loop_
_entity_poly.entity_id
_entity_poly.type
_entity_poly.pdbx_seq_one_letter_code
_entity_poly.pdbx_strand_id
1 'polypeptide(L)'
;MFSLQERQHVTSTQDVLSALDFSATSEEAFESAPVEAHNSDMDLTRMEAAATTGNLEAVKDVFENAKAGSFMLGVTWFLAHGADPNARCLMDITPLSAAVESASLPTIHQLFDHGTAPVLRGGQLMHHAVVRGLSDRLEIMEYLLSKHPSLSLSKLMYEDEPYCFESQKYFGLGTPLHDAAASCHLDAVEFLLAKGCDASVKDSLGRLAIERARQYKHDSVVLCLELAAGQST
;
A
#
# COMPACT_ATOMS: atom_id res chain seq x y z
N MET A 1 -8.81 -1.64 -26.81
CA MET A 1 -7.71 -0.77 -26.36
C MET A 1 -8.28 0.22 -25.35
N PHE A 2 -8.31 -0.16 -24.08
CA PHE A 2 -8.57 0.79 -23.00
C PHE A 2 -7.22 1.38 -22.57
N SER A 3 -7.14 2.71 -22.54
CA SER A 3 -5.93 3.44 -22.19
C SER A 3 -5.69 3.35 -20.68
N LEU A 4 -4.41 3.46 -20.28
CA LEU A 4 -3.94 3.58 -18.90
C LEU A 4 -4.47 4.84 -18.15
N GLN A 5 -5.47 5.53 -18.71
CA GLN A 5 -6.03 6.79 -18.19
C GLN A 5 -7.34 6.62 -17.41
N GLU A 6 -7.81 5.39 -17.18
CA GLU A 6 -8.98 5.12 -16.33
C GLU A 6 -8.63 4.37 -15.03
N ARG A 7 -7.39 4.48 -14.55
CA ARG A 7 -7.20 4.50 -13.10
C ARG A 7 -7.78 5.84 -12.65
N GLN A 8 -9.03 5.84 -12.20
CA GLN A 8 -9.54 6.97 -11.44
C GLN A 8 -8.49 7.25 -10.37
N HIS A 9 -7.88 8.43 -10.44
CA HIS A 9 -7.04 8.96 -9.39
C HIS A 9 -7.91 9.03 -8.14
N VAL A 10 -7.87 7.97 -7.34
CA VAL A 10 -8.32 8.01 -5.96
C VAL A 10 -7.05 8.36 -5.17
N THR A 11 -6.82 9.68 -5.13
CA THR A 11 -5.69 10.34 -4.48
C THR A 11 -6.20 11.09 -3.25
N SER A 12 -7.19 10.53 -2.56
CA SER A 12 -7.94 11.21 -1.50
C SER A 12 -7.84 10.43 -0.19
N THR A 13 -7.91 11.17 0.92
CA THR A 13 -8.05 10.67 2.30
C THR A 13 -9.19 9.65 2.47
N GLN A 14 -10.16 9.63 1.54
CA GLN A 14 -11.22 8.62 1.45
C GLN A 14 -10.71 7.18 1.22
N ASP A 15 -9.54 6.99 0.60
CA ASP A 15 -9.05 5.66 0.23
C ASP A 15 -8.46 4.90 1.41
N VAL A 16 -7.84 5.61 2.35
CA VAL A 16 -7.27 5.01 3.56
C VAL A 16 -8.35 4.70 4.58
N LEU A 17 -9.37 5.56 4.71
CA LEU A 17 -10.51 5.33 5.60
C LEU A 17 -11.43 4.19 5.13
N SER A 18 -11.66 4.07 3.83
CA SER A 18 -12.48 2.98 3.28
C SER A 18 -11.80 1.61 3.37
N ALA A 19 -10.47 1.59 3.55
CA ALA A 19 -9.70 0.37 3.70
C ALA A 19 -9.69 -0.18 5.14
N LEU A 20 -9.85 0.67 6.17
CA LEU A 20 -9.88 0.26 7.58
C LEU A 20 -11.18 -0.50 7.90
N ASP A 21 -11.06 -1.79 8.22
CA ASP A 21 -12.20 -2.61 8.63
C ASP A 21 -12.60 -2.30 10.08
N PHE A 22 -13.82 -1.77 10.26
CA PHE A 22 -14.42 -1.43 11.55
C PHE A 22 -15.28 -2.56 12.14
N SER A 23 -15.03 -3.83 11.77
CA SER A 23 -15.90 -4.97 12.13
C SER A 23 -15.94 -5.37 13.62
N ALA A 24 -15.35 -4.58 14.52
CA ALA A 24 -15.52 -4.76 15.95
C ALA A 24 -15.64 -3.42 16.69
N THR A 25 -16.87 -2.96 16.94
CA THR A 25 -17.33 -2.47 18.26
C THR A 25 -18.82 -2.11 18.23
N SER A 26 -19.48 -2.37 19.36
CA SER A 26 -20.92 -2.27 19.61
C SER A 26 -21.48 -0.84 19.54
N GLU A 27 -22.70 -0.71 19.00
CA GLU A 27 -23.55 0.49 19.00
C GLU A 27 -23.81 1.06 20.41
N GLU A 28 -23.64 2.37 20.63
CA GLU A 28 -24.48 3.19 21.54
C GLU A 28 -24.17 4.73 21.47
N ALA A 29 -25.01 5.46 20.71
CA ALA A 29 -25.82 6.65 21.03
C ALA A 29 -25.31 8.02 21.65
N PHE A 30 -25.91 9.11 21.10
CA PHE A 30 -26.36 10.42 21.67
C PHE A 30 -25.56 11.75 21.55
N GLU A 31 -26.16 12.64 20.74
CA GLU A 31 -26.55 14.07 20.94
C GLU A 31 -25.59 15.19 21.43
N SER A 32 -25.17 16.01 20.43
CA SER A 32 -24.95 17.49 20.35
C SER A 32 -24.03 18.27 21.32
N ALA A 33 -23.04 19.00 20.74
CA ALA A 33 -22.52 20.29 21.23
C ALA A 33 -21.67 21.03 20.14
N PRO A 34 -21.50 22.37 20.21
CA PRO A 34 -21.19 23.25 19.07
C PRO A 34 -19.68 23.52 18.82
N VAL A 35 -19.43 24.11 17.64
CA VAL A 35 -18.16 24.23 16.91
C VAL A 35 -17.37 25.49 17.27
N GLU A 36 -16.16 25.38 17.85
CA GLU A 36 -15.18 26.48 17.92
C GLU A 36 -13.69 26.02 17.82
N ALA A 37 -12.90 26.76 17.02
CA ALA A 37 -11.42 27.02 16.96
C ALA A 37 -10.34 25.89 16.95
N HIS A 38 -9.91 25.46 15.75
CA HIS A 38 -9.08 24.25 15.49
C HIS A 38 -7.60 24.31 15.95
N ASN A 39 -7.21 23.39 16.83
CA ASN A 39 -5.84 23.03 17.21
C ASN A 39 -5.74 21.49 17.28
N SER A 40 -4.55 20.89 17.06
CA SER A 40 -4.32 19.44 17.01
C SER A 40 -4.82 18.65 18.24
N ASP A 41 -4.63 19.18 19.46
CA ASP A 41 -5.20 18.59 20.69
C ASP A 41 -6.73 18.64 20.71
N MET A 42 -7.30 19.66 20.08
CA MET A 42 -8.74 19.86 20.03
C MET A 42 -9.41 18.96 19.00
N ASP A 43 -8.74 18.61 17.90
CA ASP A 43 -9.24 17.62 16.94
C ASP A 43 -9.26 16.21 17.57
N LEU A 44 -8.24 15.84 18.37
CA LEU A 44 -8.24 14.58 19.14
C LEU A 44 -9.38 14.57 20.17
N THR A 45 -9.52 15.65 20.94
CA THR A 45 -10.58 15.79 21.94
C THR A 45 -11.98 15.73 21.29
N ARG A 46 -12.12 16.26 20.06
CA ARG A 46 -13.37 16.19 19.28
C ARG A 46 -13.61 14.80 18.71
N MET A 47 -12.58 14.08 18.27
CA MET A 47 -12.71 12.67 17.89
C MET A 47 -13.09 11.80 19.09
N GLU A 48 -12.45 11.98 20.24
CA GLU A 48 -12.77 11.28 21.48
C GLU A 48 -14.19 11.59 21.95
N ALA A 49 -14.63 12.84 21.88
CA ALA A 49 -16.00 13.22 22.20
C ALA A 49 -17.02 12.65 21.19
N ALA A 50 -16.72 12.69 19.89
CA ALA A 50 -17.56 12.11 18.84
C ALA A 50 -17.67 10.58 18.97
N ALA A 51 -16.59 9.91 19.37
CA ALA A 51 -16.59 8.47 19.61
C ALA A 51 -17.29 8.09 20.91
N THR A 52 -17.11 8.87 21.99
CA THR A 52 -17.83 8.68 23.26
C THR A 52 -19.34 8.83 23.07
N THR A 53 -19.77 9.57 22.02
CA THR A 53 -21.17 9.77 21.63
C THR A 53 -21.65 8.84 20.51
N GLY A 54 -20.81 7.90 20.06
CA GLY A 54 -21.14 6.94 19.00
C GLY A 54 -21.38 7.58 17.61
N ASN A 55 -21.00 8.85 17.42
CA ASN A 55 -21.29 9.61 16.21
C ASN A 55 -20.20 9.40 15.16
N LEU A 56 -20.27 8.26 14.46
CA LEU A 56 -19.33 7.90 13.39
C LEU A 56 -19.25 8.95 12.27
N GLU A 57 -20.38 9.59 11.94
CA GLU A 57 -20.41 10.67 10.94
C GLU A 57 -19.64 11.91 11.41
N ALA A 58 -19.71 12.25 12.70
CA ALA A 58 -18.89 13.33 13.26
C ALA A 58 -17.40 12.94 13.36
N VAL A 59 -17.08 11.67 13.67
CA VAL A 59 -15.68 11.18 13.62
C VAL A 59 -15.13 11.29 12.19
N LYS A 60 -15.93 10.90 11.20
CA LYS A 60 -15.59 10.98 9.78
C LYS A 60 -15.46 12.43 9.30
N ASP A 61 -16.38 13.31 9.67
CA ASP A 61 -16.35 14.75 9.33
C ASP A 61 -15.14 15.46 9.96
N VAL A 62 -14.80 15.15 11.21
CA VAL A 62 -13.59 15.67 11.87
C VAL A 62 -12.34 15.21 11.12
N PHE A 63 -12.29 13.96 10.65
CA PHE A 63 -11.17 13.44 9.87
C PHE A 63 -11.08 14.05 8.46
N GLU A 64 -12.20 14.18 7.75
CA GLU A 64 -12.24 14.71 6.38
C GLU A 64 -11.88 16.20 6.31
N ASN A 65 -12.23 16.98 7.34
CA ASN A 65 -11.92 18.41 7.43
C ASN A 65 -10.60 18.73 8.15
N ALA A 66 -9.88 17.71 8.59
CA ALA A 66 -8.65 17.86 9.34
C ALA A 66 -7.48 18.32 8.44
N LYS A 67 -6.62 19.23 8.92
CA LYS A 67 -5.39 19.63 8.19
C LYS A 67 -4.41 18.44 8.11
N ALA A 68 -3.45 18.48 7.18
CA ALA A 68 -2.48 17.40 6.90
C ALA A 68 -1.75 16.79 8.13
N GLY A 69 -1.59 17.53 9.24
CA GLY A 69 -1.03 16.99 10.50
C GLY A 69 -1.97 16.08 11.30
N SER A 70 -3.26 16.10 10.99
CA SER A 70 -4.33 15.37 11.67
C SER A 70 -4.62 13.99 11.04
N PHE A 71 -4.01 13.68 9.89
CA PHE A 71 -4.06 12.34 9.31
C PHE A 71 -3.33 11.30 10.18
N MET A 72 -2.14 11.65 10.69
CA MET A 72 -1.44 10.86 11.70
C MET A 72 -2.31 10.64 12.94
N LEU A 73 -3.04 11.67 13.35
CA LEU A 73 -3.91 11.64 14.53
C LEU A 73 -5.07 10.66 14.35
N GLY A 74 -5.76 10.70 13.22
CA GLY A 74 -6.86 9.77 12.95
C GLY A 74 -6.38 8.33 12.81
N VAL A 75 -5.25 8.09 12.16
CA VAL A 75 -4.62 6.75 12.11
C VAL A 75 -4.29 6.25 13.52
N THR A 76 -3.69 7.09 14.37
CA THR A 76 -3.43 6.77 15.79
C THR A 76 -4.71 6.35 16.50
N TRP A 77 -5.77 7.12 16.29
CA TRP A 77 -7.05 6.93 16.94
C TRP A 77 -7.70 5.60 16.52
N PHE A 78 -7.76 5.31 15.21
CA PHE A 78 -8.32 4.05 14.71
C PHE A 78 -7.56 2.83 15.23
N LEU A 79 -6.23 2.90 15.25
CA LEU A 79 -5.38 1.83 15.78
C LEU A 79 -5.61 1.64 17.29
N ALA A 80 -5.76 2.73 18.05
CA ALA A 80 -6.09 2.66 19.47
C ALA A 80 -7.48 2.03 19.74
N HIS A 81 -8.38 2.10 18.76
CA HIS A 81 -9.73 1.52 18.82
C HIS A 81 -9.86 0.17 18.11
N GLY A 82 -8.73 -0.50 17.85
CA GLY A 82 -8.71 -1.89 17.38
C GLY A 82 -8.88 -2.08 15.88
N ALA A 83 -8.80 -1.01 15.07
CA ALA A 83 -8.72 -1.16 13.63
C ALA A 83 -7.48 -1.97 13.25
N ASP A 84 -7.67 -3.05 12.49
CA ASP A 84 -6.58 -3.90 12.03
C ASP A 84 -5.99 -3.34 10.71
N PRO A 85 -4.75 -2.82 10.71
CA PRO A 85 -4.13 -2.33 9.49
C PRO A 85 -3.82 -3.44 8.47
N ASN A 86 -3.89 -4.71 8.89
CA ASN A 86 -3.72 -5.89 8.06
C ASN A 86 -5.04 -6.55 7.69
N ALA A 87 -6.20 -5.95 7.98
CA ALA A 87 -7.48 -6.44 7.51
C ALA A 87 -7.45 -6.54 5.97
N ARG A 88 -7.70 -7.75 5.45
CA ARG A 88 -7.62 -8.04 4.01
C ARG A 88 -9.00 -7.98 3.39
N CYS A 89 -9.14 -7.24 2.30
CA CYS A 89 -10.31 -7.41 1.43
C CYS A 89 -10.14 -8.63 0.51
N LEU A 90 -11.16 -8.95 -0.28
CA LEU A 90 -11.17 -10.11 -1.19
C LEU A 90 -10.00 -10.12 -2.18
N MET A 91 -9.37 -8.97 -2.44
CA MET A 91 -8.25 -8.81 -3.37
C MET A 91 -6.89 -8.81 -2.68
N ASP A 92 -6.79 -9.27 -1.42
CA ASP A 92 -5.55 -9.22 -0.65
C ASP A 92 -4.95 -7.80 -0.52
N ILE A 93 -5.80 -6.77 -0.60
CA ILE A 93 -5.44 -5.38 -0.32
C ILE A 93 -5.73 -5.12 1.15
N THR A 94 -4.82 -4.45 1.84
CA THR A 94 -4.95 -4.06 3.25
C THR A 94 -4.89 -2.54 3.39
N PRO A 95 -5.39 -1.96 4.49
CA PRO A 95 -5.12 -0.55 4.82
C PRO A 95 -3.63 -0.22 4.76
N LEU A 96 -2.79 -1.13 5.25
CA LEU A 96 -1.34 -0.99 5.18
C LEU A 96 -0.81 -0.98 3.74
N SER A 97 -1.37 -1.76 2.82
CA SER A 97 -0.93 -1.76 1.42
C SER A 97 -1.29 -0.46 0.70
N ALA A 98 -2.49 0.07 0.95
CA ALA A 98 -2.89 1.39 0.47
C ALA A 98 -2.00 2.51 1.05
N ALA A 99 -1.66 2.41 2.34
CA ALA A 99 -0.74 3.35 2.99
C ALA A 99 0.67 3.28 2.39
N VAL A 100 1.19 2.07 2.12
CA VAL A 100 2.49 1.89 1.46
C VAL A 100 2.52 2.53 0.06
N GLU A 101 1.43 2.47 -0.69
CA GLU A 101 1.36 3.09 -2.02
C GLU A 101 1.35 4.63 -1.98
N SER A 102 0.75 5.23 -0.95
CA SER A 102 0.35 6.65 -1.00
C SER A 102 0.61 7.51 0.25
N ALA A 103 0.66 6.92 1.45
CA ALA A 103 0.80 7.64 2.71
C ALA A 103 2.25 8.05 2.99
N SER A 104 2.46 8.98 3.92
CA SER A 104 3.80 9.41 4.32
C SER A 104 4.56 8.35 5.12
N LEU A 105 5.90 8.36 5.03
CA LEU A 105 6.78 7.46 5.79
C LEU A 105 6.43 7.37 7.30
N PRO A 106 6.17 8.48 8.02
CA PRO A 106 5.77 8.42 9.43
C PRO A 106 4.46 7.67 9.66
N THR A 107 3.48 7.81 8.76
CA THR A 107 2.21 7.09 8.88
C THR A 107 2.41 5.60 8.69
N ILE A 108 3.25 5.21 7.73
CA ILE A 108 3.59 3.81 7.47
C ILE A 108 4.31 3.24 8.70
N HIS A 109 5.31 3.94 9.25
CA HIS A 109 5.97 3.51 10.49
C HIS A 109 4.98 3.30 11.63
N GLN A 110 4.04 4.23 11.81
CA GLN A 110 3.04 4.10 12.86
C GLN A 110 2.12 2.88 12.68
N LEU A 111 1.66 2.60 11.46
CA LEU A 111 0.87 1.40 11.16
C LEU A 111 1.66 0.12 11.46
N PHE A 112 2.96 0.12 11.15
CA PHE A 112 3.85 -0.99 11.50
C PHE A 112 4.06 -1.13 13.01
N ASP A 113 4.26 -0.03 13.72
CA ASP A 113 4.56 -0.03 15.16
C ASP A 113 3.34 -0.44 16.01
N HIS A 114 2.13 -0.08 15.60
CA HIS A 114 0.90 -0.51 16.27
C HIS A 114 0.38 -1.88 15.83
N GLY A 115 0.68 -2.30 14.60
CA GLY A 115 -0.01 -3.41 13.94
C GLY A 115 0.81 -4.68 13.72
N THR A 116 2.01 -4.88 14.29
CA THR A 116 2.86 -6.00 13.87
C THR A 116 3.44 -6.89 14.99
N ALA A 117 2.79 -8.03 15.19
CA ALA A 117 3.45 -9.29 15.56
C ALA A 117 2.79 -10.45 14.81
N PRO A 118 3.51 -11.48 14.33
CA PRO A 118 4.72 -11.46 13.51
C PRO A 118 4.44 -11.96 12.07
N VAL A 119 3.21 -11.88 11.57
CA VAL A 119 2.86 -12.47 10.27
C VAL A 119 2.13 -11.47 9.38
N LEU A 120 2.89 -10.65 8.66
CA LEU A 120 2.40 -10.05 7.42
C LEU A 120 2.20 -11.17 6.40
N ARG A 121 1.03 -11.82 6.45
CA ARG A 121 0.58 -12.73 5.40
C ARG A 121 -0.34 -11.95 4.47
N GLY A 122 0.18 -11.58 3.30
CA GLY A 122 -0.60 -10.87 2.29
C GLY A 122 -0.41 -9.35 2.34
N GLY A 123 -1.19 -8.64 1.52
CA GLY A 123 -1.12 -7.21 1.30
C GLY A 123 -0.29 -6.79 0.08
N GLN A 124 0.43 -7.72 -0.56
CA GLN A 124 1.29 -7.45 -1.73
C GLN A 124 2.17 -6.19 -1.55
N LEU A 125 2.65 -5.93 -0.32
CA LEU A 125 3.24 -4.64 0.07
C LEU A 125 4.40 -4.22 -0.83
N MET A 126 5.20 -5.18 -1.29
CA MET A 126 6.31 -4.90 -2.20
C MET A 126 5.83 -4.38 -3.55
N HIS A 127 4.75 -4.92 -4.11
CA HIS A 127 4.15 -4.43 -5.36
C HIS A 127 3.67 -2.98 -5.18
N HIS A 128 2.95 -2.69 -4.09
CA HIS A 128 2.51 -1.33 -3.76
C HIS A 128 3.68 -0.36 -3.53
N ALA A 129 4.73 -0.81 -2.85
CA ALA A 129 5.94 0.00 -2.65
C ALA A 129 6.64 0.28 -3.98
N VAL A 130 6.71 -0.70 -4.88
CA VAL A 130 7.35 -0.52 -6.19
C VAL A 130 6.59 0.48 -7.06
N VAL A 131 5.26 0.44 -7.08
CA VAL A 131 4.46 1.34 -7.94
C VAL A 131 4.27 2.74 -7.34
N ARG A 132 4.67 2.94 -6.08
CA ARG A 132 4.63 4.23 -5.37
C ARG A 132 5.29 5.35 -6.19
N GLY A 133 4.57 6.46 -6.33
CA GLY A 133 5.01 7.64 -7.09
C GLY A 133 5.83 8.67 -6.30
N LEU A 134 6.06 8.44 -5.00
CA LEU A 134 6.78 9.35 -4.10
C LEU A 134 8.29 9.07 -4.10
N SER A 135 9.10 10.07 -3.74
CA SER A 135 10.57 9.99 -3.78
C SER A 135 11.20 9.09 -2.71
N ASP A 136 10.43 8.69 -1.71
CA ASP A 136 10.80 7.81 -0.60
C ASP A 136 10.58 6.31 -0.91
N ARG A 137 10.36 5.96 -2.19
CA ARG A 137 10.11 4.58 -2.65
C ARG A 137 11.15 3.58 -2.15
N LEU A 138 12.43 3.87 -2.35
CA LEU A 138 13.52 2.99 -1.95
C LEU A 138 13.60 2.83 -0.43
N GLU A 139 13.32 3.91 0.32
CA GLU A 139 13.31 3.90 1.78
C GLU A 139 12.20 2.98 2.30
N ILE A 140 11.01 3.02 1.69
CA ILE A 140 9.92 2.08 2.01
C ILE A 140 10.28 0.65 1.63
N MET A 141 10.82 0.41 0.43
CA MET A 141 11.25 -0.92 0.00
C MET A 141 12.28 -1.53 0.95
N GLU A 142 13.26 -0.73 1.40
CA GLU A 142 14.26 -1.16 2.38
C GLU A 142 13.63 -1.42 3.75
N TYR A 143 12.73 -0.53 4.20
CA TYR A 143 12.02 -0.70 5.45
C TYR A 143 11.20 -2.00 5.48
N LEU A 144 10.46 -2.29 4.41
CA LEU A 144 9.68 -3.54 4.29
C LEU A 144 10.55 -4.78 4.41
N LEU A 145 11.70 -4.82 3.72
CA LEU A 145 12.65 -5.94 3.82
C LEU A 145 13.31 -6.03 5.19
N SER A 146 13.56 -4.89 5.87
CA SER A 146 14.13 -4.88 7.22
C SER A 146 13.17 -5.48 8.25
N LYS A 147 11.86 -5.24 8.08
CA LYS A 147 10.81 -5.81 8.95
C LYS A 147 10.49 -7.25 8.57
N HIS A 148 10.60 -7.61 7.29
CA HIS A 148 10.29 -8.94 6.77
C HIS A 148 11.37 -9.48 5.82
N PRO A 149 12.48 -10.01 6.37
CA PRO A 149 13.55 -10.59 5.55
C PRO A 149 13.12 -11.80 4.71
N SER A 150 12.00 -12.44 5.06
CA SER A 150 11.43 -13.59 4.33
C SER A 150 10.45 -13.18 3.22
N LEU A 151 10.27 -11.89 2.95
CA LEU A 151 9.38 -11.41 1.88
C LEU A 151 9.89 -11.91 0.53
N SER A 152 9.05 -12.67 -0.19
CA SER A 152 9.45 -13.22 -1.49
C SER A 152 9.38 -12.14 -2.57
N LEU A 153 10.51 -11.89 -3.22
CA LEU A 153 10.61 -10.95 -4.35
C LEU A 153 10.38 -11.62 -5.71
N SER A 154 10.39 -12.95 -5.76
CA SER A 154 10.27 -13.73 -7.00
C SER A 154 8.91 -14.42 -7.14
N LYS A 155 8.01 -14.21 -6.19
CA LYS A 155 6.65 -14.74 -6.22
C LYS A 155 5.75 -13.90 -7.11
N LEU A 156 4.81 -14.54 -7.82
CA LEU A 156 3.82 -13.82 -8.59
C LEU A 156 2.78 -13.19 -7.63
N MET A 157 2.26 -12.03 -8.02
CA MET A 157 1.14 -11.40 -7.33
C MET A 157 -0.04 -12.37 -7.24
N TYR A 158 -0.62 -12.52 -6.05
CA TYR A 158 -1.73 -13.44 -5.74
C TYR A 158 -1.46 -14.93 -5.93
N GLU A 159 -0.21 -15.37 -6.03
CA GLU A 159 0.10 -16.79 -6.24
C GLU A 159 -0.48 -17.72 -5.14
N ASP A 160 -0.60 -17.23 -3.90
CA ASP A 160 -1.23 -17.97 -2.79
C ASP A 160 -2.76 -17.85 -2.73
N GLU A 161 -3.36 -17.04 -3.60
CA GLU A 161 -4.78 -16.67 -3.56
C GLU A 161 -5.48 -17.05 -4.87
N PRO A 162 -5.92 -18.32 -5.02
CA PRO A 162 -6.39 -18.87 -6.30
C PRO A 162 -7.53 -18.06 -6.93
N TYR A 163 -8.43 -17.51 -6.13
CA TYR A 163 -9.53 -16.68 -6.62
C TYR A 163 -9.04 -15.39 -7.31
N CYS A 164 -8.12 -14.68 -6.65
CA CYS A 164 -7.52 -13.44 -7.17
C CYS A 164 -6.63 -13.73 -8.37
N PHE A 165 -5.83 -14.80 -8.28
CA PHE A 165 -4.97 -15.21 -9.37
C PHE A 165 -5.78 -15.52 -10.63
N GLU A 166 -6.82 -16.37 -10.52
CA GLU A 166 -7.63 -16.78 -11.67
C GLU A 166 -8.39 -15.61 -12.32
N SER A 167 -8.89 -14.69 -11.51
CA SER A 167 -9.60 -13.50 -12.01
C SER A 167 -8.67 -12.48 -12.67
N GLN A 168 -7.42 -12.37 -12.22
CA GLN A 168 -6.51 -11.30 -12.68
C GLN A 168 -5.33 -11.78 -13.55
N LYS A 169 -5.09 -13.08 -13.70
CA LYS A 169 -3.97 -13.61 -14.51
C LYS A 169 -3.91 -13.10 -15.94
N TYR A 170 -5.04 -12.67 -16.51
CA TYR A 170 -5.09 -12.12 -17.86
C TYR A 170 -4.47 -10.71 -17.97
N PHE A 171 -4.18 -10.04 -16.85
CA PHE A 171 -3.45 -8.78 -16.81
C PHE A 171 -1.92 -8.97 -16.72
N GLY A 172 -1.44 -10.21 -16.65
CA GLY A 172 -0.01 -10.53 -16.51
C GLY A 172 0.51 -10.34 -15.09
N LEU A 173 -0.14 -10.94 -14.09
CA LEU A 173 0.35 -10.95 -12.72
C LEU A 173 1.81 -11.39 -12.68
N GLY A 174 2.68 -10.53 -12.15
CA GLY A 174 4.12 -10.73 -12.15
C GLY A 174 4.71 -10.54 -10.76
N THR A 175 6.04 -10.63 -10.73
CA THR A 175 6.85 -10.26 -9.56
C THR A 175 6.92 -8.74 -9.40
N PRO A 176 7.33 -8.20 -8.24
CA PRO A 176 7.61 -6.77 -8.09
C PRO A 176 8.57 -6.22 -9.16
N LEU A 177 9.48 -7.05 -9.70
CA LEU A 177 10.37 -6.66 -10.80
C LEU A 177 9.62 -6.40 -12.11
N HIS A 178 8.52 -7.11 -12.39
CA HIS A 178 7.68 -6.84 -13.56
C HIS A 178 6.99 -5.48 -13.46
N ASP A 179 6.52 -5.12 -12.26
CA ASP A 179 5.88 -3.83 -12.01
C ASP A 179 6.90 -2.69 -12.07
N ALA A 180 8.08 -2.85 -11.47
CA ALA A 180 9.17 -1.89 -11.58
C ALA A 180 9.57 -1.65 -13.05
N ALA A 181 9.63 -2.74 -13.83
CA ALA A 181 9.94 -2.70 -15.24
C ALA A 181 8.85 -2.05 -16.09
N ALA A 182 7.58 -2.26 -15.77
CA ALA A 182 6.44 -1.64 -16.46
C ALA A 182 6.27 -0.15 -16.10
N SER A 183 6.69 0.26 -14.90
CA SER A 183 6.58 1.65 -14.43
C SER A 183 7.83 2.51 -14.69
N CYS A 184 8.86 1.96 -15.36
CA CYS A 184 10.15 2.64 -15.59
C CYS A 184 10.88 3.08 -14.30
N HIS A 185 10.66 2.37 -13.19
CA HIS A 185 11.32 2.66 -11.92
C HIS A 185 12.69 1.98 -11.89
N LEU A 186 13.66 2.58 -12.59
CA LEU A 186 15.03 2.04 -12.74
C LEU A 186 15.71 1.80 -11.38
N ASP A 187 15.51 2.72 -10.45
CA ASP A 187 15.98 2.62 -9.07
C ASP A 187 15.44 1.37 -8.35
N ALA A 188 14.14 1.09 -8.50
CA ALA A 188 13.50 -0.09 -7.94
C ALA A 188 13.98 -1.38 -8.63
N VAL A 189 14.23 -1.35 -9.95
CA VAL A 189 14.79 -2.48 -10.71
C VAL A 189 16.18 -2.83 -10.18
N GLU A 190 17.08 -1.85 -10.07
CA GLU A 190 18.44 -2.05 -9.55
C GLU A 190 18.41 -2.58 -8.11
N PHE A 191 17.55 -2.00 -7.27
CA PHE A 191 17.38 -2.44 -5.89
C PHE A 191 16.92 -3.90 -5.80
N LEU A 192 15.88 -4.28 -6.54
CA LEU A 192 15.34 -5.65 -6.53
C LEU A 192 16.38 -6.67 -7.01
N LEU A 193 17.12 -6.36 -8.08
CA LEU A 193 18.20 -7.22 -8.58
C LEU A 193 19.32 -7.35 -7.54
N ALA A 194 19.71 -6.26 -6.89
CA ALA A 194 20.72 -6.28 -5.82
C ALA A 194 20.29 -7.11 -4.59
N LYS A 195 18.98 -7.24 -4.35
CA LYS A 195 18.40 -8.11 -3.30
C LYS A 195 18.21 -9.56 -3.74
N GLY A 196 18.69 -9.95 -4.92
CA GLY A 196 18.65 -11.33 -5.42
C GLY A 196 17.31 -11.73 -6.04
N CYS A 197 16.49 -10.77 -6.48
CA CYS A 197 15.27 -11.07 -7.23
C CYS A 197 15.61 -11.80 -8.54
N ASP A 198 15.01 -12.97 -8.75
CA ASP A 198 15.15 -13.73 -10.00
C ASP A 198 14.42 -13.04 -11.16
N ALA A 199 15.20 -12.55 -12.13
CA ALA A 199 14.70 -11.89 -13.34
C ALA A 199 14.23 -12.87 -14.43
N SER A 200 14.44 -14.18 -14.24
CA SER A 200 14.01 -15.24 -15.17
C SER A 200 12.57 -15.70 -14.93
N VAL A 201 11.94 -15.27 -13.83
CA VAL A 201 10.53 -15.55 -13.53
C VAL A 201 9.66 -14.92 -14.61
N LYS A 202 8.66 -15.67 -15.07
CA LYS A 202 7.66 -15.22 -16.03
C LYS A 202 6.38 -14.77 -15.32
N ASP A 203 5.78 -13.69 -15.81
CA ASP A 203 4.43 -13.29 -15.44
C ASP A 203 3.39 -14.33 -15.90
N SER A 204 2.14 -14.16 -15.48
CA SER A 204 1.05 -15.08 -15.83
C SER A 204 0.66 -15.09 -17.31
N LEU A 205 1.22 -14.20 -18.13
CA LEU A 205 1.11 -14.23 -19.60
C LEU A 205 2.37 -14.82 -20.26
N GLY A 206 3.29 -15.36 -19.46
CA GLY A 206 4.51 -16.00 -19.94
C GLY A 206 5.64 -15.03 -20.28
N ARG A 207 5.54 -13.76 -19.86
CA ARG A 207 6.51 -12.72 -20.19
C ARG A 207 7.54 -12.51 -19.10
N LEU A 208 8.77 -12.15 -19.47
CA LEU A 208 9.80 -11.72 -18.54
C LEU A 208 9.65 -10.23 -18.17
N ALA A 209 10.27 -9.80 -17.06
CA ALA A 209 10.29 -8.40 -16.66
C ALA A 209 10.90 -7.49 -17.75
N ILE A 210 11.93 -7.96 -18.46
CA ILE A 210 12.52 -7.24 -19.60
C ILE A 210 11.53 -7.05 -20.75
N GLU A 211 10.63 -8.01 -20.97
CA GLU A 211 9.62 -7.94 -22.03
C GLU A 211 8.52 -6.93 -21.69
N ARG A 212 8.18 -6.77 -20.40
CA ARG A 212 7.36 -5.64 -19.92
C ARG A 212 8.03 -4.31 -20.23
N ALA A 213 9.30 -4.14 -19.86
CA ALA A 213 10.04 -2.91 -20.14
C ALA A 213 10.09 -2.59 -21.65
N ARG A 214 10.32 -3.61 -22.51
CA ARG A 214 10.28 -3.45 -23.97
C ARG A 214 8.89 -3.05 -24.48
N GLN A 215 7.83 -3.67 -23.96
CA GLN A 215 6.44 -3.35 -24.34
C GLN A 215 6.11 -1.87 -24.09
N TYR A 216 6.57 -1.32 -22.97
CA TYR A 216 6.36 0.08 -22.59
C TYR A 216 7.48 1.04 -23.05
N LYS A 217 8.49 0.55 -23.77
CA LYS A 217 9.61 1.32 -24.34
C LYS A 217 10.48 2.00 -23.28
N HIS A 218 10.80 1.28 -22.21
CA HIS A 218 11.67 1.75 -21.13
C HIS A 218 13.11 1.30 -21.35
N ASP A 219 13.79 1.93 -22.31
CA ASP A 219 15.11 1.50 -22.81
C ASP A 219 16.19 1.44 -21.71
N SER A 220 16.16 2.36 -20.75
CA SER A 220 17.09 2.36 -19.60
C SER A 220 16.94 1.12 -18.72
N VAL A 221 15.70 0.70 -18.48
CA VAL A 221 15.40 -0.52 -17.72
C VAL A 221 15.77 -1.77 -18.52
N VAL A 222 15.50 -1.78 -19.84
CA VAL A 222 15.91 -2.88 -20.72
C VAL A 222 17.42 -3.09 -20.65
N LEU A 223 18.20 -2.00 -20.78
CA LEU A 223 19.65 -2.06 -20.68
C LEU A 223 20.12 -2.59 -19.31
N CYS A 224 19.52 -2.11 -18.22
CA CYS A 224 19.84 -2.60 -16.87
C CYS A 224 19.61 -4.11 -16.72
N LEU A 225 18.47 -4.61 -17.21
CA LEU A 225 18.12 -6.04 -17.15
C LEU A 225 19.01 -6.90 -18.06
N GLU A 226 19.41 -6.41 -19.24
CA GLU A 226 20.36 -7.12 -20.12
C GLU A 226 21.75 -7.24 -19.49
N LEU A 227 22.23 -6.16 -18.86
CA LEU A 227 23.50 -6.17 -18.15
C LEU A 227 23.48 -7.16 -16.97
N ALA A 228 22.38 -7.21 -16.22
CA ALA A 228 22.23 -8.15 -15.10
C ALA A 228 22.18 -9.62 -15.59
N ALA A 229 21.51 -9.90 -16.71
CA ALA A 229 21.46 -11.23 -17.29
C ALA A 229 22.83 -11.72 -17.80
N GLY A 230 23.65 -10.83 -18.37
CA GLY A 230 25.00 -11.15 -18.84
C GLY A 230 26.04 -11.38 -17.74
N GLN A 231 25.76 -11.00 -16.50
CA GLN A 231 26.66 -11.19 -15.35
C GLN A 231 26.44 -12.53 -14.62
N SER A 232 25.39 -13.27 -14.97
CA SER A 232 24.99 -14.52 -14.29
C SER A 232 25.53 -15.80 -14.95
N THR A 233 26.47 -15.69 -15.89
CA THR A 233 27.13 -16.79 -16.62
C THR A 233 28.62 -16.82 -16.35
#